data_AF-A0A2N3I8Y6-F1
#
_entry.id   AF-A0A2N3I8Y6-F1
#
_cell.length_a   1.000
_cell.length_b   1.000
_cell.length_c   1.000
_cell.angle_alpha   90.00
_cell.angle_beta   90.00
_cell.angle_gamma   90.00
#
_symmetry.space_group_name_H-M   'P 1'
#
loop_
_entity.id
_entity.type
_entity.pdbx_description
1 polymer ?
#
loop_
_entity_poly.entity_id
_entity_poly.type
_entity_poly.pdbx_seq_one_letter_code
_entity_poly.pdbx_strand_id
1 'polypeptide(L)'
;MFLNRIFAYLLLLTFSFQSFEVVLITVNFKINQDFFASICTNKDKPEMKCNGKCHLKKQIQQHEKEESSKDKQITEKEDQLFIQGINILKNEPPILISDKRLAYTEPLHPVQHYFDIFHPPKIKF
;
A
#
# COMPACT_ATOMS: atom_id res chain seq x y z
N MET A 1 3.33 -23.22 24.07
CA MET A 1 3.48 -23.68 22.67
C MET A 1 2.13 -23.80 21.94
N PHE A 2 1.10 -24.46 22.50
CA PHE A 2 -0.22 -24.57 21.86
C PHE A 2 -0.97 -23.24 21.71
N LEU A 3 -0.91 -22.37 22.73
CA LEU A 3 -1.58 -21.06 22.69
C LEU A 3 -1.07 -20.17 21.54
N ASN A 4 0.26 -20.14 21.31
CA ASN A 4 0.86 -19.38 20.21
C ASN A 4 0.43 -19.90 18.83
N ARG A 5 0.21 -21.22 18.71
CA ARG A 5 -0.30 -21.81 17.46
C ARG A 5 -1.75 -21.42 17.22
N ILE A 6 -2.58 -21.41 18.27
CA ILE A 6 -3.97 -20.93 18.19
C ILE A 6 -4.00 -19.45 17.77
N PHE A 7 -3.17 -18.61 18.38
CA PHE A 7 -3.04 -17.20 17.97
C PHE A 7 -2.61 -17.05 16.50
N ALA A 8 -1.66 -17.84 16.03
CA ALA A 8 -1.25 -17.82 14.62
C ALA A 8 -2.39 -18.21 13.66
N TYR A 9 -3.17 -19.24 14.00
CA TYR A 9 -4.34 -19.64 13.20
C TYR A 9 -5.44 -18.57 13.21
N LEU A 10 -5.69 -17.93 14.35
CA LEU A 10 -6.66 -16.84 14.44
C LEU A 10 -6.24 -15.64 13.57
N LEU A 11 -4.96 -15.25 13.61
CA LEU A 11 -4.44 -14.16 12.78
C LEU A 11 -4.59 -14.47 11.28
N LEU A 12 -4.21 -15.69 10.85
CA LEU A 12 -4.37 -16.14 9.46
C LEU A 12 -5.84 -16.11 9.01
N LEU A 13 -6.75 -16.55 9.87
CA LEU A 13 -8.18 -16.56 9.58
C LEU A 13 -8.73 -15.13 9.39
N THR A 14 -8.38 -14.22 10.31
CA THR A 14 -8.83 -12.82 10.24
C THR A 14 -8.29 -12.09 9.02
N PHE A 15 -7.03 -12.32 8.66
CA PHE A 15 -6.41 -11.74 7.46
C PHE A 15 -7.11 -12.21 6.18
N SER A 16 -7.47 -13.50 6.12
CA SER A 16 -8.18 -14.07 4.98
C SER A 16 -9.62 -13.56 4.86
N PHE A 17 -10.22 -13.06 5.94
CA PHE A 17 -11.61 -12.60 5.95
C PHE A 17 -11.82 -11.19 5.37
N GLN A 18 -10.74 -10.45 5.13
CA GLN A 18 -10.81 -9.08 4.61
C GLN A 18 -11.44 -9.00 3.20
N SER A 19 -11.45 -10.10 2.43
CA SER A 19 -11.89 -10.09 1.02
C SER A 19 -13.39 -10.32 0.77
N PHE A 20 -14.24 -10.35 1.81
CA PHE A 20 -15.65 -10.78 1.66
C PHE A 20 -16.70 -9.66 1.55
N GLU A 21 -16.33 -8.39 1.50
CA GLU A 21 -17.31 -7.28 1.51
C GLU A 21 -18.30 -7.33 0.32
N VAL A 22 -17.81 -7.49 -0.91
CA VAL A 22 -18.65 -7.62 -2.12
C VAL A 22 -19.52 -8.88 -2.09
N VAL A 23 -19.02 -9.96 -1.49
CA VAL A 23 -19.76 -11.20 -1.32
C VAL A 23 -20.95 -10.98 -0.39
N LEU A 24 -20.74 -10.30 0.74
CA LEU A 24 -21.81 -9.96 1.70
C LEU A 24 -22.87 -9.07 1.05
N ILE A 25 -22.48 -8.06 0.26
CA ILE A 25 -23.41 -7.21 -0.50
C ILE A 25 -24.28 -8.06 -1.44
N THR A 26 -23.66 -9.00 -2.15
CA THR A 26 -24.36 -9.87 -3.11
C THR A 26 -25.30 -10.85 -2.43
N VAL A 27 -24.88 -11.46 -1.32
CA VAL A 27 -25.71 -12.37 -0.52
C VAL A 27 -26.92 -11.62 0.06
N ASN A 28 -26.70 -10.43 0.62
CA ASN A 28 -27.78 -9.60 1.14
C ASN A 28 -28.79 -9.20 0.05
N PHE A 29 -28.31 -8.85 -1.14
CA PHE A 29 -29.16 -8.61 -2.30
C PHE A 29 -29.99 -9.85 -2.67
N LYS A 30 -29.39 -11.04 -2.62
CA LYS A 30 -30.06 -12.27 -3.00
C LYS A 30 -31.16 -12.68 -2.01
N ILE A 31 -30.90 -12.52 -0.71
CA ILE A 31 -31.89 -12.78 0.35
C ILE A 31 -33.06 -11.80 0.25
N ASN A 32 -32.77 -10.51 0.00
CA ASN A 32 -33.76 -9.45 -0.04
C ASN A 32 -34.16 -9.05 -1.48
N GLN A 33 -34.09 -9.98 -2.43
CA GLN A 33 -34.25 -9.66 -3.85
C GLN A 33 -35.62 -9.04 -4.16
N ASP A 34 -36.67 -9.48 -3.48
CA ASP A 34 -38.04 -8.97 -3.65
C ASP A 34 -38.16 -7.50 -3.20
N PHE A 35 -37.51 -7.15 -2.09
CA PHE A 35 -37.43 -5.77 -1.62
C PHE A 35 -36.75 -4.89 -2.68
N PHE A 36 -35.58 -5.29 -3.18
CA PHE A 36 -34.87 -4.53 -4.21
C PHE A 36 -35.62 -4.46 -5.54
N ALA A 37 -36.39 -5.49 -5.89
CA ALA A 37 -37.28 -5.47 -7.05
C ALA A 37 -38.43 -4.45 -6.86
N SER A 38 -38.96 -4.33 -5.64
CA SER A 38 -40.02 -3.37 -5.31
C SER A 38 -39.59 -1.90 -5.37
N ILE A 39 -38.30 -1.60 -5.19
CA ILE A 39 -37.75 -0.24 -5.33
C ILE A 39 -36.96 -0.04 -6.64
N CYS A 40 -37.11 -0.95 -7.60
CA CYS A 40 -36.39 -0.87 -8.87
C CYS A 40 -36.87 0.32 -9.72
N THR A 41 -35.92 1.12 -10.24
CA THR A 41 -36.21 2.26 -11.12
C THR A 41 -36.48 1.87 -12.57
N ASN A 42 -36.12 0.64 -12.97
CA ASN A 42 -36.30 0.13 -14.33
C ASN A 42 -37.57 -0.73 -14.47
N LYS A 43 -38.57 -0.52 -13.60
CA LYS A 43 -39.86 -1.26 -13.66
C LYS A 43 -40.58 -1.05 -14.99
N ASP A 44 -40.44 0.14 -15.57
CA ASP A 44 -41.08 0.53 -16.83
C ASP A 44 -40.40 -0.09 -18.06
N LYS A 45 -39.31 -0.85 -17.87
CA LYS A 45 -38.54 -1.53 -18.92
C LYS A 45 -38.47 -3.05 -18.67
N PRO A 46 -39.59 -3.77 -18.81
CA PRO A 46 -39.68 -5.20 -18.51
C PRO A 46 -38.74 -6.05 -19.37
N GLU A 47 -38.39 -5.60 -20.58
CA GLU A 47 -37.43 -6.25 -21.49
C GLU A 47 -36.04 -6.41 -20.86
N MET A 48 -35.66 -5.55 -19.92
CA MET A 48 -34.35 -5.57 -19.27
C MET A 48 -34.23 -6.61 -18.15
N LYS A 49 -35.35 -7.20 -17.70
CA LYS A 49 -35.38 -8.18 -16.59
C LYS A 49 -34.50 -7.77 -15.39
N CYS A 50 -34.63 -6.50 -15.00
CA CYS A 50 -33.72 -5.86 -14.05
C CYS A 50 -33.87 -6.43 -12.64
N ASN A 51 -35.09 -6.61 -12.14
CA ASN A 51 -35.38 -7.25 -10.84
C ASN A 51 -34.51 -6.71 -9.69
N GLY A 52 -34.34 -5.40 -9.60
CA GLY A 52 -33.54 -4.76 -8.55
C GLY A 52 -32.02 -4.75 -8.75
N LYS A 53 -31.49 -5.37 -9.82
CA LYS A 53 -30.03 -5.42 -10.11
C LYS A 53 -29.38 -4.04 -10.26
N CYS A 54 -30.15 -2.98 -10.56
CA CYS A 54 -29.65 -1.61 -10.59
C CYS A 54 -29.10 -1.15 -9.23
N HIS A 55 -29.73 -1.57 -8.13
CA HIS A 55 -29.29 -1.27 -6.77
C HIS A 55 -28.04 -2.06 -6.39
N LEU A 56 -27.96 -3.33 -6.79
CA LEU A 56 -26.75 -4.14 -6.59
C LEU A 56 -25.54 -3.50 -7.29
N LYS A 57 -25.70 -3.13 -8.57
CA LYS A 57 -24.64 -2.46 -9.33
C LYS A 57 -24.19 -1.17 -8.66
N LYS A 58 -25.14 -0.37 -8.15
CA LYS A 58 -24.83 0.89 -7.47
C LYS A 58 -24.04 0.67 -6.18
N GLN A 59 -24.41 -0.34 -5.37
CA GLN A 59 -23.70 -0.67 -4.14
C GLN A 59 -22.27 -1.14 -4.41
N ILE A 60 -22.06 -2.01 -5.39
CA ILE A 60 -20.72 -2.48 -5.79
C ILE A 60 -19.85 -1.31 -6.28
N GLN A 61 -20.39 -0.45 -7.15
CA GLN A 61 -19.64 0.71 -7.64
C GLN A 61 -19.29 1.73 -6.55
N GLN A 62 -20.14 1.85 -5.53
CA GLN A 62 -19.86 2.74 -4.40
C GLN A 62 -18.74 2.16 -3.53
N HIS A 63 -18.79 0.85 -3.27
CA HIS A 63 -17.75 0.12 -2.56
C HIS A 63 -16.38 0.22 -3.26
N GLU A 64 -16.33 -0.02 -4.58
CA GLU A 64 -15.09 0.13 -5.38
C GLU A 64 -14.49 1.54 -5.32
N LYS A 65 -15.34 2.58 -5.30
CA LYS A 65 -14.89 3.98 -5.16
C LYS A 65 -14.31 4.25 -3.78
N GLU A 66 -14.94 3.74 -2.73
CA GLU A 66 -14.47 3.89 -1.36
C GLU A 66 -13.12 3.17 -1.14
N GLU A 67 -12.94 1.97 -1.71
CA GLU A 67 -11.65 1.27 -1.71
C GLU A 67 -10.57 2.06 -2.48
N SER A 68 -10.90 2.54 -3.69
CA SER A 68 -9.97 3.34 -4.50
C SER A 68 -9.55 4.65 -3.81
N SER A 69 -10.43 5.25 -2.99
CA SER A 69 -10.10 6.44 -2.20
C SER A 69 -9.18 6.13 -1.02
N LYS A 70 -9.30 4.95 -0.40
CA LYS A 70 -8.42 4.51 0.69
C LYS A 70 -6.99 4.25 0.18
N ASP A 71 -6.84 3.61 -0.99
CA ASP A 71 -5.52 3.35 -1.59
C ASP A 71 -4.74 4.63 -1.94
N LYS A 72 -5.44 5.69 -2.35
CA LYS A 72 -4.82 7.01 -2.62
C LYS A 72 -4.26 7.65 -1.35
N GLN A 73 -4.94 7.52 -0.21
CA GLN A 73 -4.46 8.07 1.07
C GLN A 73 -3.24 7.30 1.61
N ILE A 74 -3.04 6.04 1.23
CA ILE A 74 -1.87 5.25 1.62
C ILE A 74 -0.65 5.65 0.80
N THR A 75 -0.83 5.94 -0.49
CA THR A 75 0.26 6.37 -1.38
C THR A 75 0.81 7.77 -1.04
N GLU A 76 0.00 8.66 -0.46
CA GLU A 76 0.44 10.00 -0.04
C GLU A 76 1.14 10.06 1.32
N LYS A 77 1.19 8.95 2.08
CA LYS A 77 2.06 8.84 3.26
C LYS A 77 3.46 8.49 2.80
N GLU A 78 4.16 9.50 2.31
CA GLU A 78 5.59 9.44 2.01
C GLU A 78 6.34 8.86 3.22
N ASP A 79 7.07 7.76 3.01
CA ASP A 79 7.81 7.05 4.05
C ASP A 79 8.74 8.03 4.78
N GLN A 80 8.40 8.42 6.01
CA GLN A 80 9.36 9.01 6.93
C GLN A 80 10.39 7.94 7.29
N LEU A 81 11.41 7.80 6.43
CA LEU A 81 12.61 7.02 6.69
C LEU A 81 13.34 7.62 7.90
N PHE A 82 13.05 7.09 9.08
CA PHE A 82 13.74 7.46 10.30
C PHE A 82 15.12 6.78 10.31
N ILE A 83 16.13 7.46 9.76
CA ILE A 83 17.52 7.02 9.91
C ILE A 83 17.96 7.39 11.33
N GLN A 84 17.88 6.44 12.26
CA GLN A 84 18.58 6.59 13.54
C GLN A 84 20.09 6.50 13.28
N GLY A 85 20.80 7.60 13.54
CA GLY A 85 22.25 7.65 13.44
C GLY A 85 22.90 6.57 14.30
N ILE A 86 23.71 5.73 13.67
CA ILE A 86 24.50 4.71 14.35
C ILE A 86 25.59 5.45 15.14
N ASN A 87 25.44 5.53 16.47
CA ASN A 87 26.53 5.99 17.32
C ASN A 87 27.58 4.87 17.40
N ILE A 88 28.58 4.91 16.52
CA ILE A 88 29.72 4.01 16.61
C ILE A 88 30.55 4.46 17.82
N LEU A 89 30.38 3.77 18.95
CA LEU A 89 31.27 3.87 20.10
C LEU A 89 32.66 3.41 19.67
N LYS A 90 33.53 4.37 19.34
CA LYS A 90 34.95 4.12 19.11
C LYS A 90 35.61 3.87 20.46
N ASN A 91 35.64 2.61 20.89
CA ASN A 91 36.53 2.19 21.96
C ASN A 91 37.90 1.96 21.34
N GLU A 92 38.70 3.01 21.21
CA GLU A 92 40.12 2.88 20.84
C GLU A 92 40.96 2.72 22.12
N PRO A 93 41.82 1.70 22.23
CA PRO A 93 42.82 1.65 23.30
C PRO A 93 43.81 2.81 23.13
N PRO A 94 44.47 3.30 24.20
CA PRO A 94 45.38 4.43 24.09
C PRO A 94 46.59 4.04 23.22
N ILE A 95 46.65 4.58 22.01
CA ILE A 95 47.80 4.46 21.12
C ILE A 95 48.85 5.46 21.62
N LEU A 96 50.03 4.96 21.97
CA LEU A 96 51.18 5.80 22.34
C LEU A 96 51.57 6.65 21.14
N ILE A 97 51.50 7.98 21.31
CA ILE A 97 51.78 8.97 20.28
C ILE A 97 53.27 8.95 19.94
N SER A 98 53.60 8.67 18.69
CA SER A 98 54.88 9.06 18.09
C SER A 98 54.61 10.07 16.98
N ASP A 99 55.13 11.28 17.19
CA ASP A 99 55.02 12.45 16.33
C ASP A 99 55.33 12.18 14.85
N LYS A 100 54.42 12.62 13.98
CA LYS A 100 54.69 13.51 12.85
C LYS A 100 53.38 13.96 12.21
N ARG A 101 53.08 15.24 12.39
CA ARG A 101 51.99 15.93 11.70
C ARG A 101 52.32 16.06 10.21
N LEU A 102 51.51 15.45 9.35
CA LEU A 102 51.15 15.99 8.04
C LEU A 102 49.66 15.73 7.87
N ALA A 103 48.86 16.70 8.32
CA ALA A 103 47.43 16.71 8.10
C ALA A 103 47.16 17.18 6.67
N TYR A 104 46.97 16.24 5.75
CA TYR A 104 46.18 16.50 4.55
C TYR A 104 44.86 15.74 4.72
N THR A 105 43.87 16.42 5.28
CA THR A 105 42.50 15.92 5.28
C THR A 105 41.89 16.27 3.94
N GLU A 106 41.78 15.29 3.04
CA GLU A 106 40.82 15.43 1.94
C GLU A 106 39.43 15.61 2.55
N PRO A 107 38.63 16.60 2.11
CA PRO A 107 37.25 16.64 2.50
C PRO A 107 36.58 15.38 1.93
N LEU A 108 36.02 14.54 2.80
CA LEU A 108 35.06 13.52 2.39
C LEU A 108 33.88 14.22 1.72
N HIS A 109 33.99 14.45 0.42
CA HIS A 109 32.83 14.75 -0.39
C HIS A 109 32.03 13.46 -0.47
N PRO A 110 30.73 13.49 -0.14
CA PRO A 110 29.87 12.39 -0.52
C PRO A 110 29.97 12.29 -2.03
N VAL A 111 30.49 11.17 -2.54
CA VAL A 111 30.46 10.86 -3.96
C VAL A 111 28.97 10.87 -4.31
N GLN A 112 28.52 11.96 -4.91
CA GLN A 112 27.23 12.01 -5.56
C GLN A 112 27.29 10.88 -6.57
N HIS A 113 26.43 9.86 -6.39
CA HIS A 113 26.22 8.84 -7.40
C HIS A 113 25.66 9.54 -8.65
N TYR A 114 26.56 10.04 -9.49
CA TYR A 114 26.24 10.49 -10.82
C TYR A 114 26.25 9.26 -11.71
N PHE A 115 25.08 8.67 -11.89
CA PHE A 115 24.85 7.86 -13.07
C PHE A 115 24.74 8.83 -14.24
N ASP A 116 25.87 9.09 -14.89
CA ASP A 116 25.84 9.69 -16.22
C ASP A 116 25.27 8.62 -17.16
N ILE A 117 23.98 8.73 -17.49
CA ILE A 117 23.41 7.93 -18.57
C ILE A 117 24.02 8.52 -19.85
N PHE A 118 24.98 7.81 -20.44
CA PHE A 118 25.60 8.17 -21.70
C PHE A 118 24.52 8.33 -22.78
N HIS A 119 24.28 9.56 -23.23
CA HIS A 119 23.41 9.83 -24.38
C HIS A 119 24.28 10.07 -25.62
N PRO A 120 24.12 9.29 -26.71
CA PRO A 120 24.79 9.60 -27.96
C PRO A 120 24.25 10.90 -28.57
N PRO A 121 25.07 11.66 -29.33
CA PRO A 121 24.69 12.95 -29.87
C PRO A 121 23.50 12.86 -30.83
N LYS A 122 22.57 13.80 -30.72
CA LYS A 122 21.41 13.89 -31.62
C LYS A 122 21.88 14.33 -33.00
N ILE A 123 21.73 13.45 -33.99
CA ILE A 123 21.89 13.79 -35.41
C ILE A 123 20.74 14.72 -35.78
N LYS A 124 21.07 15.94 -36.21
CA LYS A 124 20.08 16.88 -36.79
C LYS A 124 19.83 16.46 -38.24
N PHE A 125 18.58 16.18 -38.58
CA PHE A 125 18.08 16.26 -39.95
C PHE A 125 17.48 17.64 -40.17
#